data_AF-A0A6I9SIF1-F1
#
_entry.id   AF-A0A6I9SIF1-F1
#
_cell.length_a   1.000
_cell.length_b   1.000
_cell.length_c   1.000
_cell.angle_alpha   90.00
_cell.angle_beta   90.00
_cell.angle_gamma   90.00
#
_symmetry.space_group_name_H-M   'P 1'
#
loop_
_entity.id
_entity.type
_entity.pdbx_description
1 polymer ?
#
loop_
_entity_poly.entity_id
_entity_poly.type
_entity_poly.pdbx_seq_one_letter_code
_entity_poly.pdbx_strand_id
1 'polypeptide(L)'
;MGLVDGSVSIPEETDPTQAEWAHRDQQLMSLLITSLSKDVLLQVVGLTSSRDVWESLVIAFGSFSHTRILQLQLQNLRKGDTPISSFLRQAKFFTDELAAAGQPVSIANFNAIIFNNLSADFNEMVTALSIRANPIPFPELHSLLLSHEIQLSTQHLSNIAAANIAQMQTSSRS
;
A
#
# COMPACT_ATOMS: atom_id res chain seq x y z
N MET A 1 25.06 10.16 -3.25
CA MET A 1 24.30 9.74 -4.45
C MET A 1 25.21 9.22 -5.56
N GLY A 2 26.35 9.86 -5.83
CA GLY A 2 27.21 9.49 -6.97
C GLY A 2 27.83 8.08 -7.02
N LEU A 3 27.97 7.41 -5.86
CA LEU A 3 28.44 6.02 -5.80
C LEU A 3 27.39 5.01 -6.31
N VAL A 4 26.10 5.36 -6.18
CA VAL A 4 24.96 4.47 -6.38
C VAL A 4 24.37 4.64 -7.78
N ASP A 5 24.41 5.86 -8.34
CA ASP A 5 23.97 6.17 -9.71
C ASP A 5 25.06 5.93 -10.78
N GLY A 6 26.29 5.61 -10.35
CA GLY A 6 27.42 5.34 -11.22
C GLY A 6 28.13 6.56 -11.80
N SER A 7 27.83 7.78 -11.32
CA SER A 7 28.54 9.01 -11.70
C SER A 7 29.97 9.08 -11.14
N VAL A 8 30.29 8.28 -10.12
CA VAL A 8 31.66 8.05 -9.65
C VAL A 8 32.11 6.66 -10.10
N SER A 9 33.03 6.61 -11.06
CA SER A 9 33.71 5.39 -11.48
C SER A 9 34.57 4.83 -10.36
N ILE A 10 34.67 3.50 -10.27
CA ILE A 10 35.57 2.81 -9.33
C ILE A 10 37.00 3.30 -9.61
N PRO A 11 37.72 3.90 -8.63
CA PRO A 11 39.10 4.33 -8.82
C PRO A 11 40.02 3.14 -9.12
N GLU A 12 41.06 3.35 -9.92
CA GLU A 12 42.11 2.33 -10.15
C GLU A 12 42.80 1.96 -8.83
N GLU A 13 43.31 0.73 -8.71
CA GLU A 13 43.94 0.24 -7.46
C GLU A 13 45.17 1.05 -7.00
N THR A 14 45.75 1.81 -7.91
CA THR A 14 46.90 2.69 -7.67
C THR A 14 46.51 4.11 -7.25
N ASP A 15 45.21 4.44 -7.27
CA ASP A 15 44.71 5.76 -6.92
C ASP A 15 44.61 5.93 -5.38
N PRO A 16 45.23 6.98 -4.80
CA PRO A 16 45.11 7.26 -3.37
C PRO A 16 43.66 7.46 -2.87
N THR A 17 42.72 7.75 -3.77
CA THR A 17 41.29 7.91 -3.45
C THR A 17 40.52 6.59 -3.33
N GLN A 18 41.14 5.46 -3.71
CA GLN A 18 40.49 4.13 -3.65
C GLN A 18 40.07 3.75 -2.22
N ALA A 19 40.92 4.05 -1.22
CA ALA A 19 40.62 3.76 0.18
C ALA A 19 39.41 4.54 0.70
N GLU A 20 39.29 5.82 0.33
CA GLU A 20 38.13 6.64 0.70
C GLU A 20 36.86 6.18 -0.02
N TRP A 21 36.98 5.78 -1.29
CA TRP A 21 35.87 5.21 -2.05
C TRP A 21 35.36 3.90 -1.41
N ALA A 22 36.27 2.98 -1.09
CA ALA A 22 35.93 1.70 -0.46
C ALA A 22 35.27 1.89 0.91
N HIS A 23 35.77 2.84 1.71
CA HIS A 23 35.16 3.17 2.99
C HIS A 23 33.72 3.66 2.84
N ARG A 24 33.46 4.53 1.85
CA ARG A 24 32.10 5.03 1.55
C ARG A 24 31.18 3.94 1.01
N ASP A 25 31.68 3.08 0.12
CA ASP A 25 30.91 1.95 -0.41
C ASP A 25 30.48 1.01 0.72
N GLN A 26 31.38 0.69 1.64
CA GLN A 26 31.08 -0.20 2.77
C GLN A 26 30.10 0.42 3.78
N GLN A 27 30.14 1.73 4.00
CA GLN A 27 29.12 2.43 4.79
C GLN A 27 27.73 2.34 4.13
N LEU A 28 27.64 2.59 2.82
CA LEU A 28 26.39 2.46 2.07
C LEU A 28 25.88 1.02 2.07
N MET A 29 26.77 0.05 1.90
CA MET A 29 26.45 -1.37 1.97
C MET A 29 25.81 -1.73 3.31
N SER A 30 26.42 -1.30 4.43
CA SER A 30 25.86 -1.56 5.76
C SER A 30 24.49 -0.90 5.94
N LEU A 31 24.30 0.32 5.43
CA LEU A 31 23.01 1.01 5.50
C LEU A 31 21.94 0.29 4.67
N LEU A 32 22.28 -0.15 3.46
CA LEU A 32 21.38 -0.93 2.62
C LEU A 32 21.00 -2.23 3.32
N ILE A 33 21.97 -3.06 3.69
CA ILE A 33 21.73 -4.37 4.34
C ILE A 33 20.87 -4.23 5.61
N THR A 34 21.12 -3.21 6.44
CA THR A 34 20.37 -3.00 7.69
C THR A 34 18.94 -2.50 7.46
N SER A 35 18.65 -1.89 6.31
CA SER A 35 17.32 -1.42 5.94
C SER A 35 16.41 -2.51 5.34
N LEU A 36 17.00 -3.63 4.87
CA LEU A 36 16.27 -4.68 4.18
C LEU A 36 15.56 -5.62 5.16
N SER A 37 14.38 -6.11 4.76
CA SER A 37 13.73 -7.23 5.45
C SER A 37 14.52 -8.52 5.20
N LYS A 38 14.31 -9.54 6.06
CA LYS A 38 15.00 -10.83 5.93
C LYS A 38 14.78 -11.48 4.57
N ASP A 39 13.58 -11.38 4.01
CA ASP A 39 13.23 -11.99 2.73
C ASP A 39 13.95 -11.31 1.55
N VAL A 40 14.10 -10.00 1.62
CA VAL A 40 14.82 -9.22 0.59
C VAL A 40 16.33 -9.38 0.75
N LEU A 41 16.82 -9.53 1.98
CA LEU A 41 18.23 -9.76 2.26
C LEU A 41 18.76 -11.01 1.54
N LEU A 42 17.95 -12.08 1.49
CA LEU A 42 18.30 -13.32 0.77
C LEU A 42 18.54 -13.12 -0.73
N GLN A 43 17.97 -12.08 -1.34
CA GLN A 43 18.14 -11.77 -2.77
C GLN A 43 19.46 -11.05 -3.07
N VAL A 44 20.10 -10.47 -2.06
CA VAL A 44 21.33 -9.67 -2.21
C VAL A 44 22.54 -10.33 -1.56
N VAL A 45 22.39 -11.55 -1.01
CA VAL A 45 23.49 -12.33 -0.44
C VAL A 45 24.52 -12.62 -1.53
N GLY A 46 25.79 -12.31 -1.24
CA GLY A 46 26.92 -12.56 -2.15
C GLY A 46 27.30 -11.38 -3.04
N LEU A 47 26.52 -10.29 -3.03
CA LEU A 47 26.89 -9.03 -3.69
C LEU A 47 27.93 -8.28 -2.85
N THR A 48 28.97 -7.75 -3.50
CA THR A 48 30.16 -7.21 -2.84
C THR A 48 30.31 -5.70 -2.93
N SER A 49 29.53 -5.01 -3.78
CA SER A 49 29.43 -3.54 -3.81
C SER A 49 28.02 -3.04 -3.49
N SER A 50 27.93 -1.87 -2.85
CA SER A 50 26.66 -1.18 -2.59
C SER A 50 25.89 -0.88 -3.88
N ARG A 51 26.61 -0.69 -5.00
CA ARG A 51 26.03 -0.52 -6.33
C ARG A 51 25.30 -1.77 -6.81
N ASP A 52 25.92 -2.94 -6.70
CA ASP A 52 25.32 -4.20 -7.15
C ASP A 52 24.05 -4.52 -6.35
N VAL A 53 24.09 -4.28 -5.03
CA VAL A 53 22.93 -4.40 -4.15
C VAL A 53 21.81 -3.47 -4.62
N TRP A 54 22.13 -2.19 -4.85
CA TRP A 54 21.15 -1.22 -5.30
C TRP A 54 20.55 -1.57 -6.67
N GLU A 55 21.37 -1.95 -7.65
CA GLU A 55 20.92 -2.32 -8.98
C GLU A 55 20.02 -3.56 -8.96
N SER A 56 20.39 -4.58 -8.17
CA SER A 56 19.56 -5.77 -7.96
C SER A 56 18.18 -5.40 -7.38
N LEU A 57 18.13 -4.52 -6.38
CA LEU A 57 16.87 -4.03 -5.80
C LEU A 57 16.04 -3.24 -6.82
N VAL A 58 16.67 -2.35 -7.60
CA VAL A 58 16.00 -1.59 -8.65
C VAL A 58 15.42 -2.51 -9.72
N ILE A 59 16.14 -3.56 -10.13
CA ILE A 59 15.64 -4.54 -11.09
C ILE A 59 14.47 -5.33 -10.49
N ALA A 60 14.62 -5.84 -9.27
CA ALA A 60 13.60 -6.67 -8.62
C ALA A 60 12.28 -5.91 -8.39
N PHE A 61 12.35 -4.73 -7.78
CA PHE A 61 11.19 -3.96 -7.34
C PHE A 61 10.74 -2.90 -8.35
N GLY A 62 11.63 -2.47 -9.25
CA GLY A 62 11.31 -1.56 -10.35
C GLY A 62 10.88 -2.27 -11.64
N SER A 63 10.87 -3.62 -11.68
CA SER A 63 10.47 -4.34 -12.89
C SER A 63 9.02 -4.07 -13.29
N PHE A 64 8.77 -4.07 -14.59
CA PHE A 64 7.41 -4.02 -15.14
C PHE A 64 6.53 -5.17 -14.60
N SER A 65 7.10 -6.35 -14.43
CA SER A 65 6.40 -7.50 -13.85
C SER A 65 5.95 -7.23 -12.41
N HIS A 66 6.81 -6.67 -11.56
CA HIS A 66 6.48 -6.34 -10.18
C HIS A 66 5.37 -5.28 -10.09
N THR A 67 5.53 -4.16 -10.80
CA THR A 67 4.51 -3.09 -10.86
C THR A 67 3.19 -3.60 -11.41
N ARG A 68 3.22 -4.50 -12.41
CA ARG A 68 2.01 -5.15 -12.93
C ARG A 68 1.33 -6.02 -11.89
N ILE A 69 2.08 -6.79 -11.10
CA ILE A 69 1.53 -7.60 -9.99
C ILE A 69 0.85 -6.70 -8.96
N LEU A 70 1.52 -5.63 -8.52
CA LEU A 70 0.95 -4.67 -7.57
C LEU A 70 -0.36 -4.05 -8.10
N GLN A 71 -0.39 -3.68 -9.38
CA GLN A 71 -1.59 -3.12 -9.99
C GLN A 71 -2.74 -4.14 -10.05
N LEU A 72 -2.46 -5.40 -10.36
CA LEU A 72 -3.45 -6.47 -10.33
C LEU A 72 -3.94 -6.76 -8.90
N GLN A 73 -3.05 -6.74 -7.90
CA GLN A 73 -3.42 -6.89 -6.50
C GLN A 73 -4.34 -5.75 -6.04
N LEU A 74 -4.01 -4.51 -6.40
CA LEU A 74 -4.84 -3.34 -6.09
C LEU A 74 -6.22 -3.41 -6.77
N GLN A 75 -6.28 -3.82 -8.05
CA GLN A 75 -7.54 -3.92 -8.78
C GLN A 75 -8.46 -5.04 -8.26
N ASN A 76 -7.88 -6.14 -7.77
CA ASN A 76 -8.61 -7.28 -7.26
C ASN A 76 -8.84 -7.24 -5.74
N LEU A 77 -8.32 -6.24 -5.04
CA LEU A 77 -8.51 -6.07 -3.61
C LEU A 77 -9.99 -5.83 -3.33
N ARG A 78 -10.63 -6.71 -2.55
CA ARG A 78 -12.03 -6.55 -2.10
C ARG A 78 -12.07 -6.22 -0.62
N LYS A 79 -12.98 -5.33 -0.21
CA LYS A 79 -13.28 -5.13 1.22
C LYS A 79 -13.79 -6.44 1.85
N GLY A 80 -14.80 -7.05 1.23
CA GLY A 80 -15.49 -8.22 1.81
C GLY A 80 -15.92 -7.97 3.26
N ASP A 81 -15.65 -8.95 4.12
CA ASP A 81 -15.92 -8.90 5.56
C ASP A 81 -14.79 -8.25 6.37
N THR A 82 -13.75 -7.72 5.70
CA THR A 82 -12.65 -7.06 6.40
C THR A 82 -13.07 -5.66 6.87
N PRO A 83 -12.54 -5.18 8.02
CA PRO A 83 -12.74 -3.81 8.47
C PRO A 83 -12.25 -2.82 7.43
N ILE A 84 -12.97 -1.72 7.26
CA ILE A 84 -12.66 -0.69 6.25
C ILE A 84 -11.25 -0.12 6.40
N SER A 85 -10.76 -0.01 7.63
CA SER A 85 -9.40 0.46 7.94
C SER A 85 -8.31 -0.49 7.43
N SER A 86 -8.52 -1.80 7.54
CA SER A 86 -7.61 -2.82 7.02
C SER A 86 -7.60 -2.82 5.50
N PHE A 87 -8.78 -2.76 4.88
CA PHE A 87 -8.93 -2.66 3.43
C PHE A 87 -8.24 -1.42 2.86
N LEU A 88 -8.49 -0.23 3.43
CA LEU A 88 -7.88 1.02 2.97
C LEU A 88 -6.37 1.06 3.20
N ARG A 89 -5.88 0.48 4.30
CA ARG A 89 -4.44 0.35 4.56
C ARG A 89 -3.76 -0.49 3.48
N GLN A 90 -4.36 -1.63 3.11
CA GLN A 90 -3.82 -2.51 2.08
C GLN A 90 -3.84 -1.83 0.70
N ALA A 91 -4.93 -1.13 0.37
CA ALA A 91 -5.02 -0.35 -0.87
C ALA A 91 -3.94 0.73 -0.93
N LYS A 92 -3.75 1.47 0.18
CA LYS A 92 -2.73 2.52 0.27
C LYS A 92 -1.32 1.96 0.12
N PHE A 93 -1.04 0.82 0.74
CA PHE A 93 0.24 0.14 0.61
C PHE A 93 0.57 -0.14 -0.87
N PHE A 94 -0.34 -0.74 -1.63
CA PHE A 94 -0.09 -1.00 -3.06
C PHE A 94 0.12 0.29 -3.87
N THR A 95 -0.64 1.36 -3.58
CA THR A 95 -0.43 2.64 -4.28
C THR A 95 0.89 3.32 -3.93
N ASP A 96 1.35 3.20 -2.68
CA ASP A 96 2.62 3.76 -2.24
C ASP A 96 3.79 3.00 -2.89
N GLU A 97 3.71 1.66 -2.96
CA GLU A 97 4.69 0.82 -3.66
C GLU A 97 4.73 1.13 -5.17
N LEU A 98 3.58 1.27 -5.81
CA LEU A 98 3.49 1.67 -7.21
C LEU A 98 4.10 3.07 -7.44
N ALA A 99 3.86 4.02 -6.54
CA ALA A 99 4.47 5.34 -6.62
C ALA A 99 5.99 5.29 -6.43
N ALA A 100 6.49 4.48 -5.49
CA ALA A 100 7.92 4.25 -5.28
C ALA A 100 8.61 3.64 -6.51
N ALA A 101 7.90 2.77 -7.24
CA ALA A 101 8.35 2.20 -8.52
C ALA A 101 8.15 3.13 -9.74
N GLY A 102 7.79 4.40 -9.53
CA GLY A 102 7.62 5.40 -10.59
C GLY A 102 6.32 5.28 -11.39
N GLN A 103 5.33 4.55 -10.88
CA GLN A 103 4.02 4.34 -11.49
C GLN A 103 2.89 4.85 -10.56
N PRO A 104 2.84 6.15 -10.22
CA PRO A 104 1.88 6.66 -9.26
C PRO A 104 0.43 6.51 -9.74
N VAL A 105 -0.46 6.16 -8.82
CA VAL A 105 -1.91 6.10 -9.08
C VAL A 105 -2.54 7.45 -8.77
N SER A 106 -3.29 8.01 -9.72
CA SER A 106 -4.00 9.28 -9.50
C SER A 106 -5.08 9.13 -8.42
N ILE A 107 -5.37 10.22 -7.70
CA ILE A 107 -6.41 10.24 -6.66
C ILE A 107 -7.77 9.81 -7.23
N ALA A 108 -8.11 10.25 -8.45
CA ALA A 108 -9.34 9.86 -9.13
C ALA A 108 -9.41 8.34 -9.39
N ASN A 109 -8.31 7.76 -9.90
CA ASN A 109 -8.24 6.32 -10.16
C ASN A 109 -8.27 5.52 -8.87
N PHE A 110 -7.58 5.99 -7.82
CA PHE A 110 -7.63 5.37 -6.51
C PHE A 110 -9.07 5.33 -5.97
N ASN A 111 -9.79 6.45 -6.02
CA ASN A 111 -11.18 6.50 -5.57
C ASN A 111 -12.07 5.56 -6.37
N ALA A 112 -11.93 5.51 -7.69
CA ALA A 112 -12.68 4.59 -8.53
C ALA A 112 -12.42 3.12 -8.17
N ILE A 113 -11.15 2.76 -7.92
CA ILE A 113 -10.78 1.42 -7.47
C ILE A 113 -11.43 1.13 -6.11
N ILE A 114 -11.32 2.04 -5.14
CA ILE A 114 -11.94 1.86 -3.82
C ILE A 114 -13.44 1.64 -3.95
N PHE A 115 -14.15 2.52 -4.65
CA PHE A 115 -15.61 2.46 -4.80
C PHE A 115 -16.09 1.16 -5.47
N ASN A 116 -15.38 0.68 -6.49
CA ASN A 116 -15.70 -0.57 -7.17
C ASN A 116 -15.45 -1.85 -6.33
N ASN A 117 -14.79 -1.70 -5.18
CA ASN A 117 -14.34 -2.80 -4.34
C ASN A 117 -14.93 -2.81 -2.93
N LEU A 118 -15.84 -1.87 -2.63
CA LEU A 118 -16.62 -1.86 -1.39
C LEU A 118 -17.77 -2.89 -1.43
N SER A 119 -18.29 -3.25 -0.25
CA SER A 119 -19.49 -4.09 -0.14
C SER A 119 -20.75 -3.28 -0.48
N ALA A 120 -21.86 -3.97 -0.78
CA ALA A 120 -23.12 -3.35 -1.18
C ALA A 120 -23.68 -2.36 -0.13
N ASP A 121 -23.32 -2.54 1.16
CA ASP A 121 -23.73 -1.65 2.26
C ASP A 121 -23.20 -0.21 2.13
N PHE A 122 -22.22 0.00 1.24
CA PHE A 122 -21.63 1.31 0.95
C PHE A 122 -22.22 1.97 -0.31
N ASN A 123 -23.12 1.31 -1.05
CA ASN A 123 -23.61 1.78 -2.35
C ASN A 123 -24.22 3.20 -2.30
N GLU A 124 -24.98 3.52 -1.25
CA GLU A 124 -25.57 4.85 -1.07
C GLU A 124 -24.49 5.92 -0.94
N MET A 125 -23.47 5.65 -0.13
CA MET A 125 -22.37 6.58 0.07
C MET A 125 -21.50 6.69 -1.20
N VAL A 126 -21.21 5.57 -1.87
CA VAL A 126 -20.50 5.58 -3.17
C VAL A 126 -21.23 6.47 -4.18
N THR A 127 -22.56 6.37 -4.25
CA THR A 127 -23.37 7.21 -5.14
C THR A 127 -23.22 8.69 -4.78
N ALA A 128 -23.36 9.05 -3.51
CA ALA A 128 -23.20 10.43 -3.04
C ALA A 128 -21.79 10.99 -3.31
N LEU A 129 -20.76 10.19 -3.08
CA LEU A 129 -19.36 10.59 -3.29
C LEU A 129 -18.99 10.68 -4.78
N SER A 130 -19.61 9.86 -5.64
CA SER A 130 -19.36 9.86 -7.09
C SER A 130 -19.90 11.11 -7.79
N ILE A 131 -20.83 11.84 -7.20
CA ILE A 131 -21.39 13.09 -7.74
C ILE A 131 -20.45 14.28 -7.48
N ARG A 132 -19.50 14.17 -6.56
CA ARG A 132 -18.56 15.26 -6.24
C ARG A 132 -17.68 15.56 -7.45
N ALA A 133 -17.50 16.86 -7.74
CA ALA A 133 -16.70 17.31 -8.87
C ALA A 133 -15.19 17.02 -8.71
N ASN A 134 -14.68 17.03 -7.48
CA ASN A 134 -13.26 16.83 -7.19
C ASN A 134 -13.00 15.45 -6.57
N PRO A 135 -11.91 14.77 -6.97
CA PRO A 135 -11.45 13.57 -6.30
C PRO A 135 -11.18 13.82 -4.82
N ILE A 136 -11.61 12.88 -3.98
CA ILE A 136 -11.46 12.90 -2.54
C ILE A 136 -10.04 12.41 -2.17
N PRO A 137 -9.25 13.19 -1.42
CA PRO A 137 -7.94 12.77 -0.96
C PRO A 137 -8.03 11.66 0.10
N PHE A 138 -6.99 10.83 0.21
CA PHE A 138 -6.98 9.66 1.09
C PHE A 138 -7.42 9.92 2.54
N PRO A 139 -6.94 10.96 3.26
CA PRO A 139 -7.33 11.18 4.65
C PRO A 139 -8.84 11.43 4.82
N GLU A 140 -9.41 12.22 3.91
CA GLU A 140 -10.84 12.52 3.90
C GLU A 140 -11.65 11.26 3.54
N LEU A 141 -11.26 10.55 2.48
CA LEU A 141 -11.91 9.31 2.06
C LEU A 141 -11.92 8.26 3.20
N HIS A 142 -10.79 8.11 3.89
CA HIS A 142 -10.66 7.21 5.03
C HIS A 142 -11.61 7.57 6.17
N SER A 143 -11.69 8.86 6.53
CA SER A 143 -12.61 9.32 7.58
C SER A 143 -14.08 9.06 7.24
N LEU A 144 -14.50 9.36 6.01
CA LEU A 144 -15.86 9.17 5.53
C LEU A 144 -16.27 7.69 5.56
N LEU A 145 -15.42 6.83 5.00
CA LEU A 145 -15.67 5.40 4.94
C LEU A 145 -15.72 4.75 6.33
N LEU A 146 -14.85 5.17 7.24
CA LEU A 146 -14.85 4.69 8.63
C LEU A 146 -16.09 5.14 9.39
N SER A 147 -16.50 6.40 9.25
CA SER A 147 -17.73 6.88 9.89
C SER A 147 -18.96 6.11 9.41
N HIS A 148 -19.05 5.79 8.12
CA HIS A 148 -20.15 5.00 7.57
C HIS A 148 -20.16 3.57 8.10
N GLU A 149 -19.00 2.91 8.21
CA GLU A 149 -18.91 1.55 8.79
C GLU A 149 -19.44 1.51 10.24
N ILE A 150 -19.13 2.53 11.04
CA ILE A 150 -19.63 2.66 12.42
C ILE A 150 -21.16 2.85 12.43
N GLN A 151 -21.70 3.64 11.51
CA GLN A 151 -23.14 3.87 11.39
C GLN A 151 -23.88 2.59 11.00
N LEU A 152 -23.38 1.86 10.00
CA LEU A 152 -23.92 0.56 9.58
C LEU A 152 -23.94 -0.45 10.73
N SER A 153 -22.85 -0.53 11.48
CA SER A 153 -22.74 -1.41 12.65
C SER A 153 -23.79 -1.06 13.72
N THR A 154 -24.00 0.23 13.97
CA THR A 154 -24.99 0.72 14.94
C THR A 154 -26.43 0.41 14.49
N GLN A 155 -26.73 0.65 13.20
CA GLN A 155 -28.04 0.35 12.63
C GLN A 155 -28.37 -1.14 12.69
N HIS A 156 -27.40 -2.00 12.35
CA HIS A 156 -27.57 -3.45 12.41
C HIS A 156 -27.91 -3.93 13.82
N LEU A 157 -27.22 -3.41 14.85
CA LEU A 157 -27.52 -3.71 16.25
C LEU A 157 -28.94 -3.25 16.65
N SER A 158 -29.35 -2.05 16.22
CA SER A 158 -30.72 -1.56 16.52
C SER A 158 -31.81 -2.41 15.86
N ASN A 159 -31.59 -2.88 14.63
CA ASN A 159 -32.55 -3.70 13.91
C ASN A 159 -32.74 -5.08 14.58
N ILE A 160 -31.66 -5.69 15.06
CA ILE A 160 -31.73 -6.94 15.83
C ILE A 160 -32.52 -6.74 17.13
N ALA A 161 -32.25 -5.65 17.87
CA ALA A 161 -32.97 -5.35 19.10
C ALA A 161 -34.49 -5.20 18.86
N ALA A 162 -34.88 -4.48 17.81
CA ALA A 162 -36.29 -4.31 17.44
C ALA A 162 -36.96 -5.63 17.03
N ALA A 163 -36.27 -6.47 16.26
CA ALA A 163 -36.79 -7.78 15.84
C ALA A 163 -37.03 -8.72 17.04
N ASN A 164 -36.11 -8.74 18.01
CA ASN A 164 -36.24 -9.54 19.22
C ASN A 164 -37.44 -9.10 20.08
N ILE A 165 -37.66 -7.78 20.21
CA ILE A 165 -38.81 -7.24 20.96
C ILE A 165 -40.13 -7.63 20.29
N ALA A 166 -40.22 -7.53 18.96
CA ALA A 166 -41.42 -7.91 18.22
C ALA A 166 -41.74 -9.41 18.38
N GLN A 167 -40.73 -10.28 18.31
CA GLN A 167 -40.91 -11.72 18.52
C GLN A 167 -41.42 -12.03 19.94
N MET A 168 -40.86 -11.42 20.98
CA MET A 168 -41.33 -11.60 22.35
C MET A 168 -42.80 -11.20 22.54
N GLN A 169 -43.24 -10.12 21.88
CA GLN A 169 -44.64 -9.68 21.93
C GLN A 169 -45.60 -10.64 21.22
N THR A 170 -45.14 -11.32 20.17
CA THR A 170 -45.95 -12.31 19.44
C THR A 170 -46.08 -13.64 20.20
N SER A 171 -45.02 -14.10 20.87
CA SER A 171 -45.04 -15.34 21.66
C SER A 171 -45.80 -15.24 22.97
N SER A 172 -45.92 -14.03 23.55
CA SER A 172 -46.72 -13.81 24.77
C SER A 172 -48.23 -13.71 24.50
N ARG A 173 -48.66 -13.70 23.24
CA ARG A 173 -50.07 -13.59 22.83
C ARG A 173 -50.69 -14.91 22.33
N SER A 174 -49.90 -15.96 22.15
CA SER A 174 -50.35 -17.33 21.84
C SER A 174 -50.48 -18.16 23.10
#